data_AF-A0A812UBI4-F1
#
_entry.id   AF-A0A812UBI4-F1
#
_cell.length_a   1.000
_cell.length_b   1.000
_cell.length_c   1.000
_cell.angle_alpha   90.00
_cell.angle_beta   90.00
_cell.angle_gamma   90.00
#
_symmetry.space_group_name_H-M   'P 1'
#
loop_
_entity.id
_entity.type
_entity.pdbx_description
1 polymer ?
#
loop_
_entity_poly.entity_id
_entity_poly.type
_entity_poly.pdbx_seq_one_letter_code
_entity_poly.pdbx_strand_id
1 'polypeptide(L)'
;MSREWKSTEAVDTEALLLDDGYTWECAVSKVRVTQLHVGTDGLAVVVGKDSQAHDCLTRSEVGGLTLGMLHWIFTNWTDVQLMEHGLDLASVLPNNDHDGVKEWSDFSPSCAEVPINAYGPGPDSGTYSFFGEATLCEPCFNKDEGSLPEYFMWCPLDDLHAMKHARVNGTLEEFVATMRPPNCYMSSESDVELIEWLTADSGGIAYLGYAYYTSFQNELTIARVASDTKMGIKDTRDVKVMPSTYTIMDGSYSVYTRQLYMNVDNEAWDRVYPFLSYGFSTAGRALVSQVGYVPLNIALLAKMKIRIEERGNPEADYVSVAPATCPIGTELTSLPFINAFGNSKVNYTCTPCTVGMYKFLDTPTSCRACEPGRYAELPGQSRCLHCDPGYEVVNGTSCRACFPGLRKREAAAVACTTCPPGSFNNESAQAECVFCGPGRFAPAGSTRCFDCPLNEFAATPGSGQCTACPEGAVTFASGSTGCSQCRVGFYRKAEAQCEPCPGSTTTAYQGATTQAECVCAEGWYLPLNADIAGNGSCVSCGPGLDCVLGSDLQVYDRFRAGETMVPEDQLFPKLLPGHFATMDEPTSSDAVMSATARAGCLEHARLLAGKIR
;
A
#
# COMPACT_ATOMS: atom_id res chain seq x y z
N MET A 1 42.18 -9.61 12.81
CA MET A 1 40.80 -10.15 12.88
C MET A 1 40.69 -11.18 11.79
N SER A 2 40.62 -12.46 12.14
CA SER A 2 40.57 -13.52 11.13
C SER A 2 39.12 -13.80 10.75
N ARG A 3 38.88 -14.07 9.46
CA ARG A 3 37.55 -14.35 8.89
C ARG A 3 37.14 -15.79 9.16
N GLU A 4 38.14 -16.67 9.12
CA GLU A 4 38.16 -18.02 9.67
C GLU A 4 39.58 -18.28 10.24
N TRP A 5 39.83 -19.47 10.78
CA TRP A 5 41.19 -19.87 11.17
C TRP A 5 42.12 -19.79 9.96
N LYS A 6 43.37 -19.36 10.17
CA LYS A 6 44.35 -19.41 9.08
C LYS A 6 44.48 -20.88 8.66
N SER A 7 44.10 -21.20 7.42
CA SER A 7 44.26 -22.53 6.82
C SER A 7 45.72 -23.02 6.83
N THR A 8 46.69 -22.16 7.12
CA THR A 8 48.09 -22.51 7.33
C THR A 8 48.41 -23.03 8.74
N GLU A 9 47.55 -22.80 9.73
CA GLU A 9 47.70 -23.23 11.14
C GLU A 9 46.79 -24.43 11.49
N ALA A 10 45.76 -24.66 10.68
CA ALA A 10 44.82 -25.77 10.78
C ALA A 10 45.08 -26.76 9.63
N VAL A 11 45.11 -28.06 9.91
CA VAL A 11 44.89 -29.07 8.88
C VAL A 11 43.37 -29.19 8.75
N ASP A 12 42.83 -29.32 7.54
CA ASP A 12 41.41 -29.23 7.11
C ASP A 12 40.31 -29.92 7.95
N THR A 13 40.62 -30.46 9.13
CA THR A 13 39.63 -31.06 10.01
C THR A 13 39.67 -30.64 11.48
N GLU A 14 40.78 -30.27 12.12
CA GLU A 14 40.74 -30.13 13.60
C GLU A 14 41.78 -29.16 14.18
N ALA A 15 41.43 -27.88 14.28
CA ALA A 15 41.82 -27.17 15.50
C ALA A 15 40.83 -27.67 16.58
N LEU A 16 41.33 -28.42 17.57
CA LEU A 16 40.48 -28.99 18.62
C LEU A 16 39.90 -27.84 19.46
N LEU A 17 38.64 -27.50 19.20
CA LEU A 17 37.83 -26.67 20.09
C LEU A 17 37.67 -27.45 21.40
N LEU A 18 38.19 -26.89 22.50
CA LEU A 18 38.06 -27.51 23.82
C LEU A 18 36.61 -27.43 24.32
N ASP A 19 36.29 -28.18 25.39
CA ASP A 19 34.95 -28.28 25.99
C ASP A 19 34.36 -26.93 26.44
N ASP A 20 35.20 -25.90 26.61
CA ASP A 20 34.76 -24.54 26.94
C ASP A 20 34.09 -23.81 25.75
N GLY A 21 34.22 -24.35 24.53
CA GLY A 21 33.60 -23.83 23.32
C GLY A 21 34.20 -22.53 22.81
N TYR A 22 35.39 -22.14 23.27
CA TYR A 22 36.07 -20.92 22.80
C TYR A 22 37.60 -20.96 22.84
N THR A 23 38.21 -21.98 23.44
CA THR A 23 39.65 -22.22 23.38
C THR A 23 39.95 -23.21 22.27
N TRP A 24 40.92 -22.86 21.44
CA TRP A 24 41.36 -23.68 20.32
C TRP A 24 42.81 -24.11 20.53
N GLU A 25 43.10 -25.36 20.18
CA GLU A 25 44.47 -25.86 20.06
C GLU A 25 44.88 -25.87 18.58
N CYS A 26 45.89 -25.07 18.22
CA CYS A 26 46.36 -24.97 16.84
C CYS A 26 46.94 -26.30 16.37
N ALA A 27 46.54 -26.77 15.19
CA ALA A 27 46.96 -28.08 14.68
C ALA A 27 48.47 -28.13 14.38
N VAL A 28 49.04 -27.05 13.85
CA VAL A 28 50.46 -26.96 13.44
C VAL A 28 51.35 -26.45 14.56
N SER A 29 51.08 -25.25 15.09
CA SER A 29 51.93 -24.60 16.09
C SER A 29 51.79 -25.17 17.50
N LYS A 30 50.72 -25.94 17.75
CA LYS A 30 50.33 -26.46 19.09
C LYS A 30 50.11 -25.39 20.15
N VAL A 31 50.04 -24.12 19.75
CA VAL A 31 49.67 -23.00 20.63
C VAL A 31 48.19 -23.12 20.98
N ARG A 32 47.84 -22.72 22.22
CA ARG A 32 46.44 -22.57 22.62
C ARG A 32 46.03 -21.12 22.53
N VAL A 33 44.89 -20.85 21.91
CA VAL A 33 44.35 -19.50 21.83
C VAL A 33 42.93 -19.44 22.36
N THR A 34 42.62 -18.32 23.01
CA THR A 34 41.26 -17.96 23.39
C THR A 34 40.67 -17.09 22.28
N GLN A 35 39.55 -17.54 21.71
CA GLN A 35 38.82 -16.78 20.71
C GLN A 35 37.77 -15.87 21.38
N LEU A 36 37.87 -14.58 21.08
CA LEU A 36 36.97 -13.54 21.58
C LEU A 36 36.21 -12.93 20.41
N HIS A 37 34.88 -12.90 20.51
CA HIS A 37 34.06 -12.06 19.64
C HIS A 37 34.31 -10.60 19.99
N VAL A 38 34.58 -9.78 18.99
CA VAL A 38 34.89 -8.35 19.21
C VAL A 38 33.89 -7.42 18.54
N GLY A 39 33.17 -7.91 17.55
CA GLY A 39 32.08 -7.18 16.92
C GLY A 39 31.33 -8.05 15.94
N THR A 40 30.33 -7.45 15.32
CA THR A 40 29.67 -8.00 14.16
C THR A 40 29.87 -7.02 13.01
N ASP A 41 30.11 -7.54 11.83
CA ASP A 41 30.19 -6.77 10.61
C ASP A 41 29.05 -7.21 9.68
N GLY A 42 28.56 -6.29 8.87
CA GLY A 42 27.47 -6.55 7.96
C GLY A 42 27.75 -5.96 6.59
N LEU A 43 27.24 -6.56 5.53
CA LEU A 43 27.19 -5.91 4.22
C LEU A 43 25.83 -5.27 3.97
N ALA A 44 25.85 -4.23 3.15
CA ALA A 44 24.68 -3.54 2.65
C ALA A 44 24.69 -3.66 1.13
N VAL A 45 23.57 -4.11 0.56
CA VAL A 45 23.28 -3.91 -0.85
C VAL A 45 22.54 -2.59 -0.99
N VAL A 46 23.01 -1.73 -1.89
CA VAL A 46 22.54 -0.35 -2.01
C VAL A 46 22.31 0.04 -3.46
N VAL A 47 21.42 1.00 -3.66
CA VAL A 47 21.18 1.70 -4.93
C VAL A 47 21.23 3.21 -4.68
N GLY A 48 21.39 4.01 -5.73
CA GLY A 48 21.25 5.46 -5.63
C GLY A 48 19.85 5.83 -5.11
N LYS A 49 19.73 6.78 -4.20
CA LYS A 49 18.43 7.28 -3.74
C LYS A 49 17.75 8.05 -4.87
N ASP A 50 16.42 7.95 -4.94
CA ASP A 50 15.59 8.58 -6.00
C ASP A 50 15.96 8.10 -7.43
N SER A 51 16.69 6.99 -7.55
CA SER A 51 17.01 6.33 -8.82
C SER A 51 15.86 5.42 -9.30
N GLN A 52 15.91 4.99 -10.55
CA GLN A 52 14.93 4.03 -11.08
C GLN A 52 15.06 2.65 -10.39
N ALA A 53 16.29 2.28 -9.99
CA ALA A 53 16.55 1.13 -9.13
C ALA A 53 15.88 1.27 -7.75
N HIS A 54 15.95 2.46 -7.13
CA HIS A 54 15.24 2.77 -5.88
C HIS A 54 13.73 2.62 -6.03
N ASP A 55 13.16 3.22 -7.08
CA ASP A 55 11.74 3.15 -7.36
C ASP A 55 11.29 1.70 -7.51
N CYS A 56 12.03 0.87 -8.24
CA CYS A 56 11.74 -0.55 -8.41
C CYS A 56 11.77 -1.29 -7.07
N LEU A 57 12.84 -1.12 -6.27
CA LEU A 57 12.99 -1.80 -4.98
C LEU A 57 11.91 -1.44 -3.95
N THR A 58 11.35 -0.23 -4.04
CA THR A 58 10.31 0.26 -3.11
C THR A 58 8.88 -0.09 -3.53
N ARG A 59 8.68 -0.62 -4.76
CA ARG A 59 7.39 -1.17 -5.19
C ARG A 59 6.99 -2.38 -4.35
N SER A 60 5.70 -2.54 -4.10
CA SER A 60 5.17 -3.67 -3.32
C SER A 60 5.41 -5.04 -3.96
N GLU A 61 5.49 -5.09 -5.29
CA GLU A 61 5.71 -6.30 -6.07
C GLU A 61 7.14 -6.82 -5.90
N VAL A 62 8.12 -5.93 -5.81
CA VAL A 62 9.54 -6.28 -5.64
C VAL A 62 9.91 -6.24 -4.15
N GLY A 63 9.77 -5.10 -3.48
CA GLY A 63 9.90 -4.97 -2.01
C GLY A 63 11.26 -5.39 -1.44
N GLY A 64 12.32 -5.38 -2.26
CA GLY A 64 13.66 -5.89 -1.97
C GLY A 64 14.06 -7.09 -2.83
N LEU A 65 15.26 -7.62 -2.60
CA LEU A 65 15.90 -8.62 -3.45
C LEU A 65 15.99 -9.99 -2.75
N THR A 66 15.91 -11.05 -3.54
CA THR A 66 16.27 -12.41 -3.09
C THR A 66 17.74 -12.68 -3.40
N LEU A 67 18.32 -13.71 -2.78
CA LEU A 67 19.67 -14.15 -3.17
C LEU A 67 19.73 -14.63 -4.61
N GLY A 68 18.67 -15.24 -5.15
CA GLY A 68 18.62 -15.62 -6.58
C GLY A 68 18.67 -14.42 -7.52
N MET A 69 17.99 -13.31 -7.17
CA MET A 69 18.10 -12.05 -7.92
C MET A 69 19.52 -11.50 -7.87
N LEU A 70 20.14 -11.48 -6.68
CA LEU A 70 21.52 -11.01 -6.52
C LEU A 70 22.54 -11.92 -7.23
N HIS A 71 22.35 -13.24 -7.18
CA HIS A 71 23.15 -14.21 -7.90
C HIS A 71 23.12 -13.91 -9.40
N TRP A 72 21.91 -13.75 -9.97
CA TRP A 72 21.74 -13.44 -11.38
C TRP A 72 22.32 -12.07 -11.78
N ILE A 73 22.21 -11.03 -10.94
CA ILE A 73 22.77 -9.71 -11.22
C ILE A 73 24.29 -9.74 -11.32
N PHE A 74 24.97 -10.41 -10.37
CA PHE A 74 26.40 -10.26 -10.19
C PHE A 74 27.23 -11.31 -10.94
N THR A 75 26.65 -12.47 -11.29
CA THR A 75 27.37 -13.58 -11.93
C THR A 75 27.71 -13.34 -13.40
N ASN A 76 28.86 -13.86 -13.83
CA ASN A 76 29.23 -13.98 -15.24
C ASN A 76 28.63 -15.20 -15.96
N TRP A 77 27.90 -16.06 -15.24
CA TRP A 77 27.26 -17.24 -15.83
C TRP A 77 26.05 -16.85 -16.68
N THR A 78 25.84 -17.64 -17.74
CA THR A 78 24.64 -17.57 -18.57
C THR A 78 23.42 -18.11 -17.83
N ASP A 79 22.22 -17.70 -18.26
CA ASP A 79 20.95 -18.22 -17.74
C ASP A 79 20.89 -19.76 -17.77
N VAL A 80 21.46 -20.39 -18.79
CA VAL A 80 21.54 -21.85 -18.90
C VAL A 80 22.38 -22.45 -17.79
N GLN A 81 23.57 -21.89 -17.54
CA GLN A 81 24.47 -22.37 -16.48
C GLN A 81 23.84 -22.19 -15.10
N LEU A 82 23.15 -21.07 -14.86
CA LEU A 82 22.44 -20.83 -13.60
C LEU A 82 21.33 -21.86 -13.38
N MET A 83 20.53 -22.17 -14.41
CA MET A 83 19.49 -23.20 -14.33
C MET A 83 20.07 -24.61 -14.12
N GLU A 84 21.17 -24.96 -14.81
CA GLU A 84 21.87 -26.24 -14.61
C GLU A 84 22.40 -26.38 -13.18
N HIS A 85 22.76 -25.26 -12.55
CA HIS A 85 23.19 -25.20 -11.16
C HIS A 85 22.04 -24.98 -10.15
N GLY A 86 20.79 -25.08 -10.63
CA GLY A 86 19.58 -25.16 -9.81
C GLY A 86 18.88 -23.84 -9.51
N LEU A 87 19.30 -22.71 -10.10
CA LEU A 87 18.59 -21.43 -9.98
C LEU A 87 17.26 -21.49 -10.77
N ASP A 88 16.15 -21.17 -10.11
CA ASP A 88 14.82 -21.10 -10.75
C ASP A 88 14.58 -19.71 -11.37
N LEU A 89 15.02 -19.53 -12.61
CA LEU A 89 14.89 -18.25 -13.32
C LEU A 89 13.44 -17.81 -13.53
N ALA A 90 12.47 -18.71 -13.58
CA ALA A 90 11.07 -18.33 -13.73
C ALA A 90 10.54 -17.62 -12.47
N SER A 91 11.09 -17.93 -11.29
CA SER A 91 10.79 -17.23 -10.05
C SER A 91 11.61 -15.94 -9.91
N VAL A 92 12.87 -15.95 -10.35
CA VAL A 92 13.77 -14.78 -10.27
C VAL A 92 13.39 -13.68 -11.27
N LEU A 93 13.04 -14.06 -12.49
CA LEU A 93 12.81 -13.17 -13.65
C LEU A 93 11.41 -13.40 -14.24
N PRO A 94 10.33 -13.09 -13.50
CA PRO A 94 8.97 -13.35 -13.96
C PRO A 94 8.57 -12.51 -15.20
N ASN A 95 9.35 -11.49 -15.55
CA ASN A 95 9.10 -10.60 -16.68
C ASN A 95 10.29 -10.49 -17.64
N ASN A 96 11.16 -11.53 -17.71
CA ASN A 96 12.27 -11.58 -18.66
C ASN A 96 11.77 -11.46 -20.11
N ASP A 97 12.25 -10.46 -20.84
CA ASP A 97 11.89 -10.26 -22.25
C ASP A 97 12.82 -11.01 -23.24
N HIS A 98 13.87 -11.65 -22.68
CA HIS A 98 14.87 -12.46 -23.37
C HIS A 98 15.71 -11.70 -24.40
N ASP A 99 15.90 -10.39 -24.22
CA ASP A 99 16.78 -9.58 -25.08
C ASP A 99 18.29 -9.74 -24.73
N GLY A 100 18.58 -10.37 -23.59
CA GLY A 100 19.93 -10.63 -23.09
C GLY A 100 20.54 -9.47 -22.32
N VAL A 101 19.78 -8.40 -22.08
CA VAL A 101 20.08 -7.32 -21.17
C VAL A 101 19.53 -7.69 -19.79
N LYS A 102 20.27 -7.36 -18.72
CA LYS A 102 19.77 -7.55 -17.36
C LYS A 102 19.13 -6.24 -16.93
N GLU A 103 17.81 -6.20 -16.79
CA GLU A 103 17.08 -4.97 -16.51
C GLU A 103 16.23 -5.07 -15.24
N TRP A 104 15.91 -3.93 -14.65
CA TRP A 104 15.00 -3.90 -13.50
C TRP A 104 13.57 -4.33 -13.86
N SER A 105 13.16 -4.08 -15.11
CA SER A 105 11.91 -4.56 -15.72
C SER A 105 11.80 -6.09 -15.71
N ASP A 106 12.91 -6.84 -15.77
CA ASP A 106 12.89 -8.32 -15.76
C ASP A 106 12.31 -8.89 -14.46
N PHE A 107 12.47 -8.16 -13.35
CA PHE A 107 11.89 -8.53 -12.05
C PHE A 107 10.41 -8.19 -11.96
N SER A 108 9.97 -7.11 -12.60
CA SER A 108 8.57 -6.69 -12.58
C SER A 108 8.29 -5.67 -13.68
N PRO A 109 7.14 -5.76 -14.38
CA PRO A 109 6.74 -4.75 -15.36
C PRO A 109 6.42 -3.37 -14.73
N SER A 110 6.38 -3.26 -13.40
CA SER A 110 6.25 -1.98 -12.70
C SER A 110 7.58 -1.21 -12.56
N CYS A 111 8.70 -1.85 -12.89
CA CYS A 111 10.02 -1.27 -12.89
C CYS A 111 10.37 -0.69 -14.28
N ALA A 112 11.33 0.23 -14.32
CA ALA A 112 11.78 0.82 -15.57
C ALA A 112 12.63 -0.18 -16.38
N GLU A 113 12.52 -0.10 -17.71
CA GLU A 113 13.42 -0.74 -18.68
C GLU A 113 14.77 -0.02 -18.67
N VAL A 114 15.54 -0.27 -17.61
CA VAL A 114 16.88 0.30 -17.40
C VAL A 114 17.86 -0.81 -17.03
N PRO A 115 19.04 -0.86 -17.69
CA PRO A 115 20.04 -1.88 -17.40
C PRO A 115 20.52 -1.86 -15.94
N ILE A 116 20.79 -3.05 -15.41
CA ILE A 116 21.36 -3.25 -14.08
C ILE A 116 22.88 -3.24 -14.20
N ASN A 117 23.47 -2.24 -13.56
CA ASN A 117 24.91 -2.03 -13.53
C ASN A 117 25.45 -2.27 -12.13
N ALA A 118 26.40 -3.20 -12.00
CA ALA A 118 26.91 -3.62 -10.70
C ALA A 118 28.21 -2.88 -10.31
N TYR A 119 28.35 -2.61 -9.02
CA TYR A 119 29.50 -1.95 -8.42
C TYR A 119 29.91 -2.62 -7.10
N GLY A 120 31.18 -2.53 -6.73
CA GLY A 120 31.65 -3.00 -5.43
C GLY A 120 33.16 -2.93 -5.28
N PRO A 121 33.72 -3.52 -4.23
CA PRO A 121 35.16 -3.56 -4.01
C PRO A 121 35.91 -4.51 -4.95
N GLY A 122 37.23 -4.37 -5.03
CA GLY A 122 38.07 -5.24 -5.87
C GLY A 122 38.38 -6.60 -5.23
N PRO A 123 39.03 -7.51 -5.99
CA PRO A 123 39.30 -8.89 -5.56
C PRO A 123 40.14 -9.03 -4.29
N ASP A 124 40.95 -8.01 -3.97
CA ASP A 124 41.77 -7.98 -2.76
C ASP A 124 40.97 -7.65 -1.49
N SER A 125 39.71 -7.25 -1.64
CA SER A 125 38.83 -6.87 -0.54
C SER A 125 38.16 -8.06 0.12
N GLY A 126 38.07 -8.03 1.45
CA GLY A 126 37.27 -9.00 2.19
C GLY A 126 35.78 -8.87 2.06
N THR A 127 35.32 -7.71 1.59
CA THR A 127 33.92 -7.52 1.27
C THR A 127 33.60 -8.20 -0.06
N TYR A 128 34.54 -8.18 -1.02
CA TYR A 128 34.42 -8.91 -2.29
C TYR A 128 34.30 -10.41 -2.08
N SER A 129 35.24 -11.02 -1.34
CA SER A 129 35.21 -12.47 -1.09
C SER A 129 33.92 -12.87 -0.37
N PHE A 130 33.55 -12.15 0.69
CA PHE A 130 32.38 -12.49 1.50
C PHE A 130 31.07 -12.36 0.71
N PHE A 131 30.89 -11.30 -0.07
CA PHE A 131 29.70 -11.16 -0.90
C PHE A 131 29.62 -12.26 -1.96
N GLY A 132 30.74 -12.56 -2.65
CA GLY A 132 30.78 -13.62 -3.65
C GLY A 132 30.49 -14.99 -3.05
N GLU A 133 31.11 -15.33 -1.92
CA GLU A 133 30.86 -16.60 -1.19
C GLU A 133 29.43 -16.73 -0.67
N ALA A 134 28.78 -15.62 -0.31
CA ALA A 134 27.41 -15.60 0.25
C ALA A 134 26.30 -15.38 -0.81
N THR A 135 26.67 -15.07 -2.05
CA THR A 135 25.70 -14.74 -3.12
C THR A 135 25.84 -15.62 -4.37
N LEU A 136 27.07 -15.99 -4.73
CA LEU A 136 27.38 -16.84 -5.89
C LEU A 136 27.58 -18.29 -5.46
N CYS A 137 27.93 -19.20 -6.36
CA CYS A 137 28.21 -20.60 -6.00
C CYS A 137 29.40 -20.69 -5.03
N GLU A 138 29.16 -20.91 -3.74
CA GLU A 138 30.21 -21.09 -2.70
C GLU A 138 31.29 -22.15 -3.06
N PRO A 139 30.96 -23.34 -3.58
CA PRO A 139 31.97 -24.30 -4.01
C PRO A 139 32.66 -23.95 -5.34
N CYS A 140 32.13 -23.02 -6.16
CA CYS A 140 32.65 -22.70 -7.48
C CYS A 140 33.33 -21.31 -7.59
N PHE A 141 32.98 -20.38 -6.70
CA PHE A 141 33.36 -18.97 -6.80
C PHE A 141 34.87 -18.81 -6.59
N ASN A 142 35.56 -18.26 -7.59
CA ASN A 142 37.02 -18.11 -7.63
C ASN A 142 37.80 -19.39 -7.25
N LYS A 143 37.23 -20.57 -7.44
CA LYS A 143 37.88 -21.87 -7.16
C LYS A 143 38.16 -22.58 -8.48
N ASP A 144 39.35 -23.16 -8.59
CA ASP A 144 39.75 -24.00 -9.71
C ASP A 144 39.26 -25.46 -9.57
N GLU A 145 38.56 -25.79 -8.47
CA GLU A 145 38.11 -27.15 -8.14
C GLU A 145 36.66 -27.40 -8.57
N GLY A 146 36.46 -27.77 -9.84
CA GLY A 146 35.15 -28.08 -10.42
C GLY A 146 35.14 -27.92 -11.94
N SER A 147 34.05 -28.31 -12.62
CA SER A 147 33.99 -28.26 -14.10
C SER A 147 33.77 -26.85 -14.68
N LEU A 148 33.34 -25.86 -13.88
CA LEU A 148 33.12 -24.48 -14.32
C LEU A 148 33.29 -23.49 -13.14
N PRO A 149 34.35 -22.65 -13.13
CA PRO A 149 34.49 -21.60 -12.12
C PRO A 149 33.46 -20.46 -12.33
N GLU A 150 33.03 -19.84 -11.24
CA GLU A 150 32.13 -18.68 -11.27
C GLU A 150 32.85 -17.40 -10.83
N TYR A 151 32.58 -16.30 -11.53
CA TYR A 151 33.15 -14.98 -11.25
C TYR A 151 32.07 -13.90 -11.29
N PHE A 152 32.41 -12.72 -10.78
CA PHE A 152 31.64 -11.52 -11.10
C PHE A 152 31.70 -11.22 -12.60
N MET A 153 30.62 -10.64 -13.14
CA MET A 153 30.52 -10.23 -14.54
C MET A 153 31.35 -8.97 -14.82
N TRP A 154 32.67 -9.08 -14.91
CA TRP A 154 33.56 -7.93 -15.11
C TRP A 154 33.27 -7.17 -16.41
N CYS A 155 33.35 -5.84 -16.34
CA CYS A 155 33.37 -5.03 -17.56
C CYS A 155 34.61 -5.40 -18.41
N PRO A 156 34.52 -5.37 -19.75
CA PRO A 156 35.65 -5.62 -20.64
C PRO A 156 36.87 -4.77 -20.27
N LEU A 157 38.04 -5.42 -20.17
CA LEU A 157 39.28 -4.83 -19.64
C LEU A 157 39.79 -3.60 -20.43
N ASP A 158 39.42 -3.46 -21.70
CA ASP A 158 39.80 -2.32 -22.54
C ASP A 158 39.09 -1.00 -22.10
N ASP A 159 37.92 -1.11 -21.43
CA ASP A 159 37.15 0.06 -21.00
C ASP A 159 37.60 0.58 -19.63
N LEU A 160 38.06 -0.27 -18.70
CA LEU A 160 38.38 0.16 -17.33
C LEU A 160 39.50 1.23 -17.26
N HIS A 161 40.50 1.14 -18.13
CA HIS A 161 41.57 2.15 -18.24
C HIS A 161 41.06 3.46 -18.87
N ALA A 162 40.23 3.37 -19.91
CA ALA A 162 39.58 4.53 -20.51
C ALA A 162 38.63 5.23 -19.52
N MET A 163 37.89 4.45 -18.73
CA MET A 163 36.95 4.92 -17.72
C MET A 163 37.62 5.70 -16.59
N LYS A 164 38.79 5.25 -16.11
CA LYS A 164 39.58 5.98 -15.08
C LYS A 164 40.22 7.27 -15.62
N HIS A 165 40.52 7.34 -16.92
CA HIS A 165 41.15 8.50 -17.56
C HIS A 165 40.16 9.52 -18.15
N ALA A 166 38.89 9.16 -18.37
CA ALA A 166 37.89 9.99 -19.05
C ALA A 166 37.28 11.13 -18.19
N ARG A 167 37.69 11.31 -16.94
CA ARG A 167 37.29 12.43 -16.04
C ARG A 167 37.71 13.83 -16.57
N VAL A 168 38.23 13.92 -17.80
CA VAL A 168 38.95 15.08 -18.30
C VAL A 168 38.06 16.05 -19.11
N ASN A 169 36.80 15.75 -19.49
CA ASN A 169 36.00 16.71 -20.29
C ASN A 169 34.44 16.63 -20.23
N GLY A 170 33.78 15.98 -19.24
CA GLY A 170 32.31 15.90 -19.14
C GLY A 170 31.77 15.69 -17.70
N THR A 171 30.44 15.63 -17.50
CA THR A 171 29.86 15.29 -16.17
C THR A 171 29.92 13.78 -15.92
N LEU A 172 29.94 13.37 -14.64
CA LEU A 172 29.98 11.95 -14.28
C LEU A 172 28.73 11.18 -14.75
N GLU A 173 27.57 11.85 -14.73
CA GLU A 173 26.30 11.33 -15.23
C GLU A 173 26.35 11.08 -16.75
N GLU A 174 26.87 12.02 -17.55
CA GLU A 174 27.05 11.82 -19.00
C GLU A 174 28.00 10.67 -19.30
N PHE A 175 29.06 10.53 -18.49
CA PHE A 175 30.05 9.48 -18.62
C PHE A 175 29.47 8.08 -18.34
N VAL A 176 28.76 7.92 -17.22
CA VAL A 176 28.08 6.66 -16.85
C VAL A 176 27.02 6.30 -17.88
N ALA A 177 26.27 7.27 -18.39
CA ALA A 177 25.18 7.04 -19.34
C ALA A 177 25.64 6.71 -20.77
N THR A 178 26.87 7.07 -21.20
CA THR A 178 27.27 6.98 -22.61
C THR A 178 28.44 6.04 -22.91
N MET A 179 29.29 5.74 -21.93
CA MET A 179 30.51 4.95 -22.18
C MET A 179 30.58 3.62 -21.43
N ARG A 180 29.57 3.28 -20.63
CA ARG A 180 29.53 2.03 -19.88
C ARG A 180 28.79 0.93 -20.67
N PRO A 181 29.40 -0.25 -20.86
CA PRO A 181 28.68 -1.43 -21.33
C PRO A 181 27.60 -1.84 -20.31
N PRO A 182 26.36 -2.16 -20.74
CA PRO A 182 25.33 -2.62 -19.81
C PRO A 182 25.72 -3.97 -19.19
N ASN A 183 25.18 -4.27 -18.01
CA ASN A 183 25.30 -5.58 -17.35
C ASN A 183 26.76 -5.96 -17.05
N CYS A 184 27.51 -5.08 -16.40
CA CYS A 184 28.85 -5.43 -15.95
C CYS A 184 29.16 -4.91 -14.55
N TYR A 185 30.22 -5.44 -13.95
CA TYR A 185 30.72 -5.16 -12.62
C TYR A 185 31.98 -4.29 -12.71
N MET A 186 31.91 -3.12 -12.05
CA MET A 186 33.05 -2.24 -11.84
C MET A 186 33.50 -2.28 -10.39
N SER A 187 34.82 -2.21 -10.18
CA SER A 187 35.38 -2.18 -8.84
C SER A 187 36.19 -0.93 -8.53
N SER A 188 36.14 -0.53 -7.26
CA SER A 188 37.05 0.45 -6.67
C SER A 188 37.31 0.09 -5.21
N GLU A 189 38.54 0.39 -4.74
CA GLU A 189 38.90 0.34 -3.32
C GLU A 189 38.49 1.62 -2.58
N SER A 190 37.97 2.63 -3.29
CA SER A 190 37.47 3.88 -2.74
C SER A 190 35.94 3.84 -2.64
N ASP A 191 35.41 3.75 -1.41
CA ASP A 191 33.96 3.78 -1.18
C ASP A 191 33.31 5.05 -1.74
N VAL A 192 34.02 6.19 -1.67
CA VAL A 192 33.54 7.47 -2.22
C VAL A 192 33.37 7.40 -3.75
N GLU A 193 34.31 6.75 -4.44
CA GLU A 193 34.24 6.60 -5.90
C GLU A 193 33.09 5.67 -6.30
N LEU A 194 32.87 4.58 -5.55
CA LEU A 194 31.71 3.70 -5.76
C LEU A 194 30.39 4.44 -5.61
N ILE A 195 30.29 5.33 -4.63
CA ILE A 195 29.07 6.10 -4.36
C ILE A 195 28.86 7.16 -5.42
N GLU A 196 29.92 7.86 -5.84
CA GLU A 196 29.89 8.80 -6.97
C GLU A 196 29.33 8.10 -8.22
N TRP A 197 29.82 6.89 -8.55
CA TRP A 197 29.30 6.14 -9.70
C TRP A 197 27.87 5.66 -9.52
N LEU A 198 27.54 5.12 -8.35
CA LEU A 198 26.22 4.58 -8.06
C LEU A 198 25.13 5.66 -8.08
N THR A 199 25.44 6.87 -7.59
CA THR A 199 24.49 7.99 -7.59
C THR A 199 24.29 8.61 -8.97
N ALA A 200 25.29 8.49 -9.85
CA ALA A 200 25.20 8.89 -11.26
C ALA A 200 24.51 7.84 -12.16
N ASP A 201 24.25 6.63 -11.65
CA ASP A 201 23.67 5.52 -12.40
C ASP A 201 22.24 5.21 -11.91
N SER A 202 21.23 5.60 -12.69
CA SER A 202 19.83 5.39 -12.29
C SER A 202 19.44 3.90 -12.20
N GLY A 203 20.15 3.00 -12.88
CA GLY A 203 19.96 1.54 -12.81
C GLY A 203 20.99 0.83 -11.94
N GLY A 204 21.90 1.58 -11.31
CA GLY A 204 23.04 1.04 -10.59
C GLY A 204 22.69 0.33 -9.29
N ILE A 205 23.45 -0.72 -8.98
CA ILE A 205 23.42 -1.44 -7.71
C ILE A 205 24.84 -1.71 -7.22
N ALA A 206 25.08 -1.52 -5.92
CA ALA A 206 26.36 -1.83 -5.30
C ALA A 206 26.22 -2.66 -4.03
N TYR A 207 27.33 -3.25 -3.59
CA TYR A 207 27.45 -3.75 -2.22
C TYR A 207 28.69 -3.16 -1.54
N LEU A 208 28.55 -2.86 -0.24
CA LEU A 208 29.61 -2.30 0.59
C LEU A 208 29.40 -2.65 2.06
N GLY A 209 30.39 -2.40 2.90
CA GLY A 209 30.25 -2.63 4.35
C GLY A 209 29.18 -1.73 4.95
N TYR A 210 28.28 -2.27 5.76
CA TYR A 210 27.16 -1.54 6.38
C TYR A 210 27.63 -0.26 7.12
N ALA A 211 28.79 -0.33 7.76
CA ALA A 211 29.46 0.80 8.40
C ALA A 211 29.60 2.01 7.46
N TYR A 212 29.99 1.78 6.21
CA TYR A 212 30.15 2.84 5.21
C TYR A 212 28.80 3.42 4.78
N TYR A 213 27.79 2.56 4.54
CA TYR A 213 26.43 3.02 4.20
C TYR A 213 25.88 4.03 5.24
N THR A 214 26.15 3.82 6.53
CA THR A 214 25.66 4.74 7.58
C THR A 214 26.13 6.19 7.41
N SER A 215 27.21 6.43 6.68
CA SER A 215 27.72 7.77 6.37
C SER A 215 27.07 8.40 5.13
N PHE A 216 26.33 7.63 4.32
CA PHE A 216 25.79 8.05 3.02
C PHE A 216 24.28 7.80 2.88
N GLN A 217 23.55 7.72 4.00
CA GLN A 217 22.10 7.44 4.02
C GLN A 217 21.23 8.49 3.32
N ASN A 218 21.79 9.68 3.07
CA ASN A 218 21.10 10.74 2.33
C ASN A 218 21.17 10.54 0.81
N GLU A 219 22.16 9.79 0.33
CA GLU A 219 22.47 9.59 -1.09
C GLU A 219 22.08 8.19 -1.56
N LEU A 220 22.00 7.22 -0.65
CA LEU A 220 21.80 5.82 -0.95
C LEU A 220 20.51 5.28 -0.34
N THR A 221 19.92 4.31 -1.02
CA THR A 221 18.88 3.45 -0.48
C THR A 221 19.41 2.05 -0.29
N ILE A 222 19.16 1.47 0.88
CA ILE A 222 19.55 0.11 1.19
C ILE A 222 18.45 -0.88 0.79
N ALA A 223 18.82 -1.94 0.07
CA ALA A 223 17.91 -3.01 -0.31
C ALA A 223 17.62 -3.92 0.88
N ARG A 224 16.35 -4.34 1.02
CA ARG A 224 16.02 -5.48 1.87
C ARG A 224 16.46 -6.75 1.15
N VAL A 225 17.06 -7.70 1.87
CA VAL A 225 17.54 -8.95 1.28
C VAL A 225 16.90 -10.13 2.00
N ALA A 226 16.39 -11.09 1.24
CA ALA A 226 15.86 -12.34 1.79
C ALA A 226 16.98 -13.22 2.36
N SER A 227 16.74 -13.83 3.52
CA SER A 227 17.66 -14.81 4.11
C SER A 227 17.42 -16.18 3.49
N ASP A 228 18.09 -16.50 2.40
CA ASP A 228 18.05 -17.84 1.81
C ASP A 228 19.34 -18.62 2.14
N THR A 229 19.22 -19.74 2.85
CA THR A 229 20.38 -20.60 3.18
C THR A 229 20.78 -21.54 2.03
N LYS A 230 20.08 -21.46 0.89
CA LYS A 230 20.36 -22.26 -0.31
C LYS A 230 20.96 -21.45 -1.45
N MET A 231 21.45 -20.23 -1.20
CA MET A 231 22.22 -19.46 -2.20
C MET A 231 21.44 -19.19 -3.50
N GLY A 232 20.12 -19.04 -3.43
CA GLY A 232 19.27 -18.89 -4.62
C GLY A 232 18.93 -20.19 -5.35
N ILE A 233 19.54 -21.33 -5.00
CA ILE A 233 19.45 -22.64 -5.70
C ILE A 233 18.07 -23.33 -5.52
N LYS A 234 17.06 -22.64 -4.96
CA LYS A 234 15.63 -22.98 -4.97
C LYS A 234 14.84 -21.84 -4.32
N ASP A 235 13.75 -21.40 -4.94
CA ASP A 235 12.91 -20.29 -4.45
C ASP A 235 12.53 -20.43 -2.97
N THR A 236 12.96 -19.45 -2.19
CA THR A 236 12.46 -19.18 -0.85
C THR A 236 11.91 -17.75 -0.83
N ARG A 237 10.58 -17.65 -0.70
CA ARG A 237 9.86 -16.38 -0.46
C ARG A 237 10.05 -15.93 1.00
N ASP A 238 11.28 -15.95 1.46
CA ASP A 238 11.64 -15.60 2.81
C ASP A 238 11.47 -14.09 3.04
N VAL A 239 11.22 -13.74 4.29
CA VAL A 239 11.05 -12.35 4.70
C VAL A 239 12.30 -11.57 4.33
N LYS A 240 12.14 -10.55 3.47
CA LYS A 240 13.22 -9.64 3.10
C LYS A 240 13.53 -8.72 4.28
N VAL A 241 14.73 -8.86 4.83
CA VAL A 241 15.17 -8.14 6.04
C VAL A 241 15.99 -6.92 5.63
N MET A 242 15.70 -5.78 6.26
CA MET A 242 16.48 -4.56 6.07
C MET A 242 17.76 -4.62 6.92
N PRO A 243 18.94 -4.29 6.38
CA PRO A 243 20.16 -4.23 7.17
C PRO A 243 20.10 -3.03 8.12
N SER A 244 20.40 -3.28 9.39
CA SER A 244 20.52 -2.25 10.41
C SER A 244 21.51 -2.69 11.46
N THR A 245 22.03 -1.76 12.28
CA THR A 245 22.83 -2.11 13.46
C THR A 245 22.15 -3.20 14.31
N TYR A 246 20.81 -3.18 14.42
CA TYR A 246 20.07 -4.14 15.24
C TYR A 246 19.93 -5.50 14.57
N THR A 247 19.48 -5.53 13.31
CA THR A 247 19.26 -6.78 12.56
C THR A 247 20.56 -7.52 12.27
N ILE A 248 21.67 -6.79 12.14
CA ILE A 248 23.03 -7.37 12.09
C ILE A 248 23.45 -7.88 13.47
N MET A 249 23.20 -7.11 14.54
CA MET A 249 23.62 -7.46 15.91
C MET A 249 22.89 -8.69 16.48
N ASP A 250 21.61 -8.87 16.16
CA ASP A 250 20.79 -9.99 16.64
C ASP A 250 20.81 -11.21 15.71
N GLY A 251 21.39 -11.07 14.52
CA GLY A 251 21.53 -12.14 13.53
C GLY A 251 20.29 -12.38 12.66
N SER A 252 19.25 -11.55 12.77
CA SER A 252 18.07 -11.62 11.90
C SER A 252 18.39 -11.25 10.45
N TYR A 253 19.44 -10.45 10.21
CA TYR A 253 20.04 -10.23 8.89
C TYR A 253 21.19 -11.20 8.61
N SER A 254 20.93 -12.49 8.74
CA SER A 254 21.95 -13.55 8.75
C SER A 254 22.82 -13.62 7.49
N VAL A 255 22.23 -13.42 6.31
CA VAL A 255 22.88 -13.68 5.00
C VAL A 255 24.17 -12.91 4.77
N TYR A 256 24.21 -11.64 5.17
CA TYR A 256 25.39 -10.79 5.03
C TYR A 256 25.90 -10.29 6.39
N THR A 257 25.69 -11.08 7.44
CA THR A 257 26.23 -10.80 8.78
C THR A 257 27.39 -11.74 9.08
N ARG A 258 28.53 -11.18 9.47
CA ARG A 258 29.72 -11.94 9.89
C ARG A 258 30.20 -11.54 11.28
N GLN A 259 30.62 -12.53 12.06
CA GLN A 259 31.20 -12.30 13.38
C GLN A 259 32.69 -11.97 13.25
N LEU A 260 33.14 -10.97 14.00
CA LEU A 260 34.55 -10.58 14.05
C LEU A 260 35.21 -11.15 15.29
N TYR A 261 36.39 -11.73 15.10
CA TYR A 261 37.13 -12.42 16.15
C TYR A 261 38.52 -11.83 16.38
N MET A 262 38.95 -11.83 17.64
CA MET A 262 40.34 -11.78 18.05
C MET A 262 40.73 -13.12 18.67
N ASN A 263 41.84 -13.69 18.22
CA ASN A 263 42.41 -14.90 18.80
C ASN A 263 43.62 -14.50 19.65
N VAL A 264 43.56 -14.80 20.95
CA VAL A 264 44.55 -14.38 21.94
C VAL A 264 45.38 -15.59 22.31
N ASP A 265 46.69 -15.53 22.12
CA ASP A 265 47.61 -16.55 22.63
C ASP A 265 47.49 -16.66 24.16
N ASN A 266 47.20 -17.86 24.65
CA ASN A 266 46.99 -18.10 26.06
C ASN A 266 48.25 -17.86 26.91
N GLU A 267 49.45 -17.88 26.32
CA GLU A 267 50.69 -17.53 27.01
C GLU A 267 50.92 -16.00 27.11
N ALA A 268 50.12 -15.19 26.41
CA ALA A 268 50.28 -13.74 26.34
C ALA A 268 49.30 -12.94 27.22
N TRP A 269 48.44 -13.61 28.01
CA TRP A 269 47.35 -12.97 28.76
C TRP A 269 47.79 -11.84 29.68
N ASP A 270 48.93 -11.96 30.37
CA ASP A 270 49.45 -10.90 31.26
C ASP A 270 49.69 -9.57 30.52
N ARG A 271 50.06 -9.64 29.24
CA ARG A 271 50.31 -8.46 28.40
C ARG A 271 49.03 -7.93 27.76
N VAL A 272 48.12 -8.83 27.39
CA VAL A 272 46.95 -8.53 26.55
C VAL A 272 45.71 -8.20 27.40
N TYR A 273 45.62 -8.69 28.63
CA TYR A 273 44.48 -8.45 29.52
C TYR A 273 44.15 -6.97 29.73
N PRO A 274 45.10 -6.04 30.01
CA PRO A 274 44.77 -4.62 30.17
C PRO A 274 44.15 -4.01 28.90
N PHE A 275 44.64 -4.42 27.73
CA PHE A 275 44.11 -3.97 26.44
C PHE A 275 42.68 -4.48 26.21
N LEU A 276 42.43 -5.76 26.45
CA LEU A 276 41.10 -6.36 26.30
C LEU A 276 40.10 -5.82 27.33
N SER A 277 40.53 -5.68 28.58
CA SER A 277 39.72 -5.09 29.65
C SER A 277 39.28 -3.66 29.28
N TYR A 278 40.19 -2.85 28.74
CA TYR A 278 39.85 -1.54 28.20
C TYR A 278 38.91 -1.63 26.98
N GLY A 279 39.25 -2.46 25.97
CA GLY A 279 38.46 -2.58 24.74
C GLY A 279 37.00 -3.01 24.98
N PHE A 280 36.77 -3.88 25.95
CA PHE A 280 35.43 -4.36 26.34
C PHE A 280 34.77 -3.52 27.46
N SER A 281 35.47 -2.49 27.98
CA SER A 281 34.89 -1.50 28.89
C SER A 281 33.87 -0.61 28.17
N THR A 282 33.07 0.15 28.93
CA THR A 282 32.17 1.16 28.36
C THR A 282 32.92 2.20 27.52
N ALA A 283 34.10 2.63 27.98
CA ALA A 283 34.91 3.63 27.28
C ALA A 283 35.48 3.08 25.96
N GLY A 284 36.06 1.87 25.98
CA GLY A 284 36.59 1.24 24.76
C GLY A 284 35.51 0.94 23.73
N ARG A 285 34.34 0.46 24.17
CA ARG A 285 33.21 0.20 23.28
C ARG A 285 32.60 1.46 22.67
N ALA A 286 32.63 2.58 23.40
CA ALA A 286 32.20 3.86 22.83
C ALA A 286 33.07 4.28 21.63
N LEU A 287 34.35 3.86 21.59
CA LEU A 287 35.22 4.08 20.44
C LEU A 287 34.89 3.12 19.28
N VAL A 288 34.47 1.88 19.55
CA VAL A 288 34.06 0.92 18.50
C VAL A 288 32.87 1.45 17.70
N SER A 289 31.87 2.04 18.36
CA SER A 289 30.73 2.66 17.69
C SER A 289 31.09 3.93 16.89
N GLN A 290 32.21 4.60 17.21
CA GLN A 290 32.68 5.77 16.45
C GLN A 290 33.32 5.39 15.10
N VAL A 291 33.83 4.15 14.97
CA VAL A 291 34.49 3.66 13.75
C VAL A 291 33.58 2.79 12.86
N GLY A 292 32.27 2.73 13.17
CA GLY A 292 31.24 2.18 12.29
C GLY A 292 30.94 0.67 12.44
N TYR A 293 31.66 -0.07 13.28
CA TYR A 293 31.38 -1.49 13.52
C TYR A 293 30.15 -1.70 14.44
N VAL A 294 29.42 -2.79 14.22
CA VAL A 294 28.26 -3.16 15.04
C VAL A 294 28.76 -3.75 16.36
N PRO A 295 28.47 -3.11 17.52
CA PRO A 295 28.94 -3.59 18.80
C PRO A 295 28.27 -4.91 19.18
N LEU A 296 28.96 -5.74 19.96
CA LEU A 296 28.39 -6.99 20.46
C LEU A 296 27.11 -6.73 21.26
N ASN A 297 26.08 -7.56 21.04
CA ASN A 297 24.90 -7.57 21.89
C ASN A 297 25.29 -7.87 23.36
N ILE A 298 24.43 -7.49 24.31
CA ILE A 298 24.75 -7.55 25.74
C ILE A 298 25.05 -8.98 26.21
N ALA A 299 24.37 -9.99 25.66
CA ALA A 299 24.63 -11.39 26.00
C ALA A 299 26.03 -11.83 25.56
N LEU A 300 26.42 -11.48 24.35
CA LEU A 300 27.74 -11.80 23.81
C LEU A 300 28.84 -10.99 24.51
N LEU A 301 28.58 -9.72 24.82
CA LEU A 301 29.47 -8.89 25.64
C LEU A 301 29.71 -9.49 27.02
N ALA A 302 28.64 -9.90 27.72
CA ALA A 302 28.75 -10.52 29.03
C ALA A 302 29.58 -11.81 28.95
N LYS A 303 29.32 -12.65 27.94
CA LYS A 303 30.15 -13.83 27.67
C LYS A 303 31.62 -13.48 27.45
N MET A 304 31.93 -12.44 26.67
CA MET A 304 33.32 -12.05 26.44
C MET A 304 33.99 -11.47 27.69
N LYS A 305 33.28 -10.67 28.48
CA LYS A 305 33.80 -10.14 29.75
C LYS A 305 34.11 -11.27 30.73
N ILE A 306 33.20 -12.24 30.86
CA ILE A 306 33.44 -13.44 31.66
C ILE A 306 34.69 -14.17 31.16
N ARG A 307 34.82 -14.43 29.84
CA ARG A 307 36.01 -15.08 29.27
C ARG A 307 37.31 -14.32 29.59
N ILE A 308 37.29 -12.98 29.46
CA ILE A 308 38.44 -12.12 29.74
C ILE A 308 38.79 -12.14 31.23
N GLU A 309 37.80 -12.15 32.12
CA GLU A 309 38.01 -12.17 33.57
C GLU A 309 38.43 -13.56 34.08
N GLU A 310 37.81 -14.64 33.62
CA GLU A 310 38.17 -16.03 33.94
C GLU A 310 39.62 -16.34 33.53
N ARG A 311 40.08 -15.80 32.41
CA ARG A 311 41.46 -15.99 31.92
C ARG A 311 42.46 -14.99 32.50
N GLY A 312 42.03 -13.77 32.81
CA GLY A 312 42.89 -12.66 33.22
C GLY A 312 42.98 -12.40 34.73
N ASN A 313 42.06 -12.93 35.54
CA ASN A 313 42.12 -12.82 37.00
C ASN A 313 41.43 -14.02 37.71
N PRO A 314 42.13 -15.15 37.88
CA PRO A 314 41.57 -16.35 38.49
C PRO A 314 41.22 -16.25 40.00
N GLU A 315 41.46 -15.10 40.67
CA GLU A 315 41.21 -14.92 42.12
C GLU A 315 40.03 -13.98 42.47
N ALA A 316 39.25 -13.48 41.50
CA ALA A 316 38.20 -12.49 41.77
C ALA A 316 36.88 -13.10 42.31
N ASP A 317 36.60 -12.90 43.59
CA ASP A 317 35.31 -13.18 44.26
C ASP A 317 34.25 -12.12 43.86
N TYR A 318 33.28 -12.46 43.00
CA TYR A 318 32.24 -11.50 42.57
C TYR A 318 30.85 -11.80 43.16
N VAL A 319 30.25 -10.77 43.78
CA VAL A 319 28.81 -10.70 44.09
C VAL A 319 28.19 -9.66 43.15
N SER A 320 27.23 -10.08 42.32
CA SER A 320 26.52 -9.21 41.36
C SER A 320 25.69 -8.13 42.08
N VAL A 321 26.24 -6.91 42.16
CA VAL A 321 25.50 -5.71 42.57
C VAL A 321 24.56 -5.31 41.42
N ALA A 322 23.28 -5.06 41.71
CA ALA A 322 22.33 -4.57 40.71
C ALA A 322 22.82 -3.24 40.12
N PRO A 323 22.88 -3.07 38.79
CA PRO A 323 23.26 -1.78 38.21
C PRO A 323 22.27 -0.70 38.64
N ALA A 324 22.77 0.47 39.07
CA ALA A 324 21.95 1.60 39.55
C ALA A 324 21.04 2.17 38.45
N THR A 325 21.39 1.96 37.19
CA THR A 325 20.65 2.38 35.99
C THR A 325 20.83 1.32 34.91
N CYS A 326 19.78 1.06 34.12
CA CYS A 326 19.91 0.28 32.89
C CYS A 326 19.97 1.23 31.69
N PRO A 327 20.81 0.96 30.68
CA PRO A 327 20.89 1.77 29.46
C PRO A 327 19.54 2.01 28.79
N ILE A 328 19.44 3.09 28.01
CA ILE A 328 18.36 3.32 27.04
C ILE A 328 17.99 2.01 26.30
N GLY A 329 16.70 1.72 26.21
CA GLY A 329 16.19 0.49 25.60
C GLY A 329 16.32 -0.79 26.45
N THR A 330 16.74 -0.71 27.71
CA THR A 330 16.85 -1.91 28.57
C THR A 330 16.21 -1.74 29.94
N GLU A 331 15.65 -2.82 30.46
CA GLU A 331 15.10 -2.92 31.81
C GLU A 331 15.83 -3.91 32.71
N LEU A 332 15.79 -3.64 34.01
CA LEU A 332 16.44 -4.46 35.01
C LEU A 332 15.64 -5.74 35.23
N THR A 333 16.27 -6.90 34.99
CA THR A 333 15.72 -8.21 35.34
C THR A 333 16.66 -8.94 36.28
N SER A 334 16.10 -9.85 37.07
CA SER A 334 16.84 -10.69 38.01
C SER A 334 16.67 -12.16 37.67
N LEU A 335 17.78 -12.89 37.55
CA LEU A 335 17.76 -14.34 37.40
C LEU A 335 18.43 -15.00 38.61
N PRO A 336 17.82 -16.06 39.19
CA PRO A 336 18.50 -16.90 40.16
C PRO A 336 19.59 -17.73 39.47
N PHE A 337 20.78 -17.77 40.05
CA PHE A 337 21.87 -18.62 39.56
C PHE A 337 22.65 -19.25 40.72
N ILE A 338 23.22 -20.43 40.46
CA ILE A 338 24.10 -21.15 41.39
C ILE A 338 25.51 -21.06 40.82
N ASN A 339 26.41 -20.40 41.56
CA ASN A 339 27.80 -20.27 41.10
C ASN A 339 28.55 -21.62 41.10
N ALA A 340 29.78 -21.64 40.57
CA ALA A 340 30.64 -22.83 40.53
C ALA A 340 30.93 -23.47 41.90
N PHE A 341 30.54 -22.81 43.00
CA PHE A 341 30.70 -23.26 44.39
C PHE A 341 29.38 -23.69 45.06
N GLY A 342 28.27 -23.79 44.32
CA GLY A 342 27.00 -24.27 44.87
C GLY A 342 26.17 -23.23 45.64
N ASN A 343 26.54 -21.94 45.61
CA ASN A 343 25.82 -20.89 46.34
C ASN A 343 24.73 -20.23 45.47
N SER A 344 23.50 -20.12 46.01
CA SER A 344 22.42 -19.36 45.38
C SER A 344 22.69 -17.85 45.45
N LYS A 345 22.77 -17.21 44.28
CA LYS A 345 22.96 -15.77 44.09
C LYS A 345 21.91 -15.22 43.11
N VAL A 346 21.69 -13.91 43.15
CA VAL A 346 20.82 -13.19 42.21
C VAL A 346 21.69 -12.40 41.25
N ASN A 347 21.68 -12.77 39.98
CA ASN A 347 22.35 -12.02 38.94
C ASN A 347 21.38 -10.98 38.37
N TYR A 348 21.80 -9.72 38.33
CA TYR A 348 21.00 -8.63 37.78
C TYR A 348 21.50 -8.33 36.37
N THR A 349 20.61 -8.39 35.40
CA THR A 349 20.95 -8.14 33.99
C THR A 349 19.99 -7.14 33.39
N CYS A 350 20.51 -6.18 32.62
CA CYS A 350 19.67 -5.31 31.82
C CYS A 350 19.25 -6.07 30.56
N THR A 351 17.97 -6.38 30.44
CA THR A 351 17.39 -7.04 29.27
C THR A 351 16.78 -6.00 28.35
N PRO A 352 16.92 -6.14 27.01
CA PRO A 352 16.22 -5.28 26.07
C PRO A 352 14.73 -5.21 26.37
N CYS A 353 14.14 -4.02 26.21
CA CYS A 353 12.69 -3.88 26.20
C CYS A 353 12.11 -4.87 25.19
N THR A 354 11.06 -5.60 25.55
CA THR A 354 10.37 -6.46 24.60
C THR A 354 9.69 -5.63 23.50
N VAL A 355 9.34 -6.26 22.38
CA VAL A 355 8.59 -5.59 21.32
C VAL A 355 7.33 -4.91 21.88
N GLY A 356 7.00 -3.73 21.37
CA GLY A 356 5.94 -2.88 21.88
C GLY A 356 6.33 -2.04 23.10
N MET A 357 7.57 -2.16 23.59
CA MET A 357 8.10 -1.35 24.67
C MET A 357 9.36 -0.59 24.28
N TYR A 358 9.56 0.57 24.90
CA TYR A 358 10.69 1.46 24.67
C TYR A 358 11.21 2.05 25.98
N LYS A 359 12.42 2.61 25.92
CA LYS A 359 12.98 3.42 27.01
C LYS A 359 13.96 4.45 26.47
N PHE A 360 13.67 5.73 26.69
CA PHE A 360 14.42 6.86 26.09
C PHE A 360 15.58 7.38 26.97
N LEU A 361 15.54 7.18 28.28
CA LEU A 361 16.53 7.66 29.24
C LEU A 361 16.97 6.52 30.16
N ASP A 362 18.14 6.64 30.80
CA ASP A 362 18.67 5.62 31.71
C ASP A 362 17.84 5.43 32.99
N THR A 363 16.92 6.36 33.27
CA THR A 363 15.90 6.28 34.32
C THR A 363 14.50 6.51 33.73
N PRO A 364 13.46 5.77 34.17
CA PRO A 364 13.46 4.68 35.16
C PRO A 364 14.11 3.38 34.66
N THR A 365 14.37 2.41 35.55
CA THR A 365 15.00 1.11 35.21
C THR A 365 14.06 0.12 34.51
N SER A 366 12.82 0.50 34.22
CA SER A 366 11.79 -0.32 33.57
C SER A 366 11.43 0.21 32.18
N CYS A 367 11.06 -0.69 31.27
CA CYS A 367 10.56 -0.31 29.96
C CYS A 367 9.13 0.23 30.03
N ARG A 368 8.75 1.04 29.05
CA ARG A 368 7.39 1.61 28.93
C ARG A 368 6.77 1.16 27.63
N ALA A 369 5.48 0.81 27.66
CA ALA A 369 4.72 0.52 26.44
C ALA A 369 4.65 1.73 25.50
N CYS A 370 4.63 1.48 24.19
CA CYS A 370 4.37 2.52 23.21
C CYS A 370 3.00 3.16 23.39
N GLU A 371 2.92 4.48 23.17
CA GLU A 371 1.63 5.18 23.13
C GLU A 371 0.78 4.72 21.93
N PRO A 372 -0.57 4.77 22.00
CA PRO A 372 -1.43 4.42 20.88
C PRO A 372 -1.06 5.15 19.60
N GLY A 373 -1.04 4.43 18.47
CA GLY A 373 -0.61 4.95 17.17
C GLY A 373 0.90 4.95 16.95
N ARG A 374 1.67 4.49 17.95
CA ARG A 374 3.10 4.23 17.81
C ARG A 374 3.42 2.78 18.08
N TYR A 375 4.54 2.33 17.53
CA TYR A 375 4.97 0.95 17.67
C TYR A 375 6.47 0.85 17.96
N ALA A 376 6.84 -0.28 18.54
CA ALA A 376 8.21 -0.70 18.68
C ALA A 376 8.37 -2.14 18.17
N GLU A 377 8.93 -2.30 16.98
CA GLU A 377 9.06 -3.62 16.32
C GLU A 377 10.32 -4.39 16.70
N LEU A 378 11.28 -3.73 17.34
CA LEU A 378 12.55 -4.33 17.72
C LEU A 378 12.72 -4.33 19.24
N PRO A 379 13.29 -5.40 19.81
CA PRO A 379 13.71 -5.38 21.20
C PRO A 379 14.70 -4.25 21.50
N GLY A 380 14.47 -3.54 22.59
CA GLY A 380 15.34 -2.49 23.10
C GLY A 380 15.33 -1.16 22.34
N GLN A 381 14.23 -0.85 21.67
CA GLN A 381 14.04 0.46 21.05
C GLN A 381 14.06 1.60 22.07
N SER A 382 14.71 2.71 21.69
CA SER A 382 14.83 3.90 22.52
C SER A 382 13.64 4.86 22.38
N ARG A 383 12.83 4.68 21.33
CA ARG A 383 11.65 5.49 21.01
C ARG A 383 10.65 4.65 20.20
N CYS A 384 9.38 5.00 20.26
CA CYS A 384 8.35 4.40 19.40
C CYS A 384 8.19 5.17 18.09
N LEU A 385 8.07 4.42 17.00
CA LEU A 385 7.92 4.90 15.63
C LEU A 385 6.44 5.05 15.27
N HIS A 386 6.14 5.80 14.21
CA HIS A 386 4.80 5.83 13.60
C HIS A 386 4.79 4.96 12.36
N CYS A 387 3.66 4.32 12.09
CA CYS A 387 3.45 3.70 10.80
C CYS A 387 3.24 4.77 9.72
N ASP A 388 3.72 4.51 8.51
CA ASP A 388 3.50 5.36 7.36
C ASP A 388 2.00 5.52 7.04
N PRO A 389 1.59 6.55 6.27
CA PRO A 389 0.24 6.64 5.72
C PRO A 389 -0.16 5.32 5.03
N GLY A 390 -1.41 4.90 5.22
CA GLY A 390 -1.89 3.59 4.76
C GLY A 390 -1.61 2.41 5.69
N TYR A 391 -0.87 2.57 6.79
CA TYR A 391 -0.54 1.48 7.71
C TYR A 391 -0.94 1.80 9.17
N GLU A 392 -1.61 0.86 9.84
CA GLU A 392 -1.97 0.95 11.26
C GLU A 392 -1.06 0.12 12.16
N VAL A 393 -0.97 0.53 13.42
CA VAL A 393 -0.23 -0.20 14.45
C VAL A 393 -1.02 -1.42 14.90
N VAL A 394 -0.35 -2.58 14.95
CA VAL A 394 -0.87 -3.82 15.52
C VAL A 394 -0.21 -4.07 16.87
N ASN A 395 -1.00 -4.07 17.95
CA ASN A 395 -0.56 -4.37 19.32
C ASN A 395 0.66 -3.57 19.83
N GLY A 396 0.95 -2.42 19.23
CA GLY A 396 2.16 -1.64 19.54
C GLY A 396 3.45 -2.25 19.02
N THR A 397 3.43 -3.36 18.29
CA THR A 397 4.63 -4.10 17.89
C THR A 397 4.98 -3.98 16.42
N SER A 398 4.03 -3.71 15.53
CA SER A 398 4.30 -3.68 14.09
C SER A 398 3.29 -2.84 13.35
N CYS A 399 3.58 -2.57 12.08
CA CYS A 399 2.66 -1.94 11.14
C CYS A 399 1.98 -2.99 10.26
N ARG A 400 0.69 -2.80 10.01
CA ARG A 400 -0.08 -3.58 9.05
C ARG A 400 -0.81 -2.64 8.10
N ALA A 401 -0.84 -3.00 6.82
CA ALA A 401 -1.57 -2.25 5.81
C ALA A 401 -3.07 -2.13 6.17
N CYS A 402 -3.66 -0.96 5.93
CA CYS A 402 -5.11 -0.80 5.92
C CYS A 402 -5.70 -1.71 4.84
N PHE A 403 -6.69 -2.53 5.22
CA PHE A 403 -7.42 -3.37 4.27
C PHE A 403 -8.30 -2.53 3.33
N PRO A 404 -8.70 -3.07 2.16
CA PRO A 404 -9.65 -2.42 1.28
C PRO A 404 -10.91 -1.93 2.04
N GLY A 405 -11.39 -0.74 1.66
CA GLY A 405 -12.47 -0.02 2.34
C GLY A 405 -12.00 0.85 3.52
N LEU A 406 -10.73 0.73 3.93
CA LEU A 406 -10.12 1.57 4.97
C LEU A 406 -9.02 2.46 4.38
N ARG A 407 -8.66 3.53 5.09
CA ARG A 407 -7.55 4.43 4.77
C ARG A 407 -6.88 5.00 6.03
N LYS A 408 -5.66 5.52 5.88
CA LYS A 408 -4.99 6.31 6.91
C LYS A 408 -4.15 7.43 6.29
N ARG A 409 -4.63 8.68 6.41
CA ARG A 409 -3.98 9.86 5.80
C ARG A 409 -2.69 10.27 6.51
N GLU A 410 -2.71 10.28 7.83
CA GLU A 410 -1.63 10.85 8.64
C GLU A 410 -0.83 9.75 9.32
N ALA A 411 0.50 9.89 9.34
CA ALA A 411 1.38 8.94 10.02
C ALA A 411 1.05 8.82 11.52
N ALA A 412 0.68 9.93 12.16
CA ALA A 412 0.33 10.01 13.58
C ALA A 412 -1.06 9.45 13.95
N ALA A 413 -1.91 9.12 12.97
CA ALA A 413 -3.23 8.55 13.26
C ALA A 413 -3.10 7.16 13.88
N VAL A 414 -3.96 6.84 14.85
CA VAL A 414 -3.85 5.63 15.68
C VAL A 414 -4.19 4.36 14.90
N ALA A 415 -5.20 4.42 14.04
CA ALA A 415 -5.76 3.27 13.35
C ALA A 415 -6.24 3.63 11.95
N CYS A 416 -6.47 2.60 11.14
CA CYS A 416 -7.15 2.76 9.86
C CYS A 416 -8.59 3.23 10.10
N THR A 417 -9.05 4.15 9.27
CA THR A 417 -10.41 4.69 9.29
C THR A 417 -11.17 4.25 8.06
N THR A 418 -12.48 4.01 8.18
CA THR A 418 -13.31 3.67 7.03
C THR A 418 -13.31 4.79 6.00
N CYS A 419 -13.37 4.43 4.72
CA CYS A 419 -13.65 5.42 3.68
C CYS A 419 -14.97 6.13 4.01
N PRO A 420 -14.99 7.48 4.03
CA PRO A 420 -16.23 8.21 4.28
C PRO A 420 -17.26 7.90 3.17
N PRO A 421 -18.57 8.04 3.46
CA PRO A 421 -19.60 7.91 2.44
C PRO A 421 -19.28 8.75 1.20
N GLY A 422 -19.50 8.16 0.02
CA GLY A 422 -19.22 8.75 -1.28
C GLY A 422 -17.80 8.52 -1.78
N SER A 423 -16.99 7.79 -1.03
CA SER A 423 -15.64 7.38 -1.43
C SER A 423 -15.43 5.89 -1.20
N PHE A 424 -14.43 5.34 -1.89
CA PHE A 424 -14.07 3.93 -1.79
C PHE A 424 -12.55 3.74 -1.82
N ASN A 425 -12.11 2.57 -1.39
CA ASN A 425 -10.74 2.11 -1.57
C ASN A 425 -10.74 0.61 -1.90
N ASN A 426 -10.24 0.23 -3.08
CA ASN A 426 -10.15 -1.15 -3.54
C ASN A 426 -8.79 -1.82 -3.24
N GLU A 427 -7.80 -1.08 -2.75
CA GLU A 427 -6.43 -1.55 -2.54
C GLU A 427 -6.03 -1.54 -1.06
N SER A 428 -4.99 -2.31 -0.71
CA SER A 428 -4.39 -2.25 0.62
C SER A 428 -3.40 -1.08 0.72
N ALA A 429 -3.08 -0.64 1.94
CA ALA A 429 -2.05 0.37 2.21
C ALA A 429 -2.32 1.78 1.65
N GLN A 430 -3.59 2.13 1.42
CA GLN A 430 -3.93 3.44 0.85
C GLN A 430 -4.06 4.55 1.91
N ALA A 431 -3.47 5.70 1.62
CA ALA A 431 -3.55 6.89 2.45
C ALA A 431 -4.90 7.63 2.29
N GLU A 432 -5.48 7.56 1.09
CA GLU A 432 -6.69 8.28 0.70
C GLU A 432 -7.74 7.36 0.07
N CYS A 433 -9.00 7.79 0.08
CA CYS A 433 -10.08 7.13 -0.64
C CYS A 433 -10.42 7.92 -1.90
N VAL A 434 -10.80 7.19 -2.95
CA VAL A 434 -11.22 7.77 -4.23
C VAL A 434 -12.70 8.12 -4.17
N PHE A 435 -13.07 9.33 -4.59
CA PHE A 435 -14.47 9.74 -4.63
C PHE A 435 -15.22 9.09 -5.79
N CYS A 436 -16.48 8.73 -5.54
CA CYS A 436 -17.38 8.30 -6.61
C CYS A 436 -17.72 9.47 -7.53
N GLY A 437 -17.67 9.23 -8.84
CA GLY A 437 -18.15 10.19 -9.83
C GLY A 437 -19.67 10.39 -9.77
N PRO A 438 -20.23 11.39 -10.48
CA PRO A 438 -21.67 11.58 -10.60
C PRO A 438 -22.38 10.32 -11.09
N GLY A 439 -23.64 10.15 -10.64
CA GLY A 439 -24.45 8.96 -10.93
C GLY A 439 -24.12 7.75 -10.07
N ARG A 440 -23.08 7.82 -9.24
CA ARG A 440 -22.63 6.72 -8.39
C ARG A 440 -22.63 7.11 -6.92
N PHE A 441 -22.77 6.10 -6.07
CA PHE A 441 -22.69 6.24 -4.62
C PHE A 441 -21.80 5.17 -3.99
N ALA A 442 -21.37 5.43 -2.76
CA ALA A 442 -20.67 4.45 -1.93
C ALA A 442 -21.03 4.64 -0.46
N PRO A 443 -21.59 3.62 0.21
CA PRO A 443 -21.69 3.60 1.67
C PRO A 443 -20.31 3.70 2.35
N ALA A 444 -20.26 4.05 3.63
CA ALA A 444 -19.01 4.09 4.39
C ALA A 444 -18.28 2.73 4.35
N GLY A 445 -16.97 2.75 4.13
CA GLY A 445 -16.15 1.54 4.07
C GLY A 445 -16.24 0.73 2.76
N SER A 446 -16.81 1.31 1.70
CA SER A 446 -16.94 0.61 0.42
C SER A 446 -15.59 0.38 -0.27
N THR A 447 -15.48 -0.74 -0.97
CA THR A 447 -14.32 -1.07 -1.83
C THR A 447 -14.53 -0.72 -3.30
N ARG A 448 -15.72 -0.22 -3.66
CA ARG A 448 -16.07 0.25 -5.01
C ARG A 448 -17.24 1.22 -4.94
N CYS A 449 -17.48 1.95 -6.01
CA CYS A 449 -18.72 2.69 -6.22
C CYS A 449 -19.82 1.81 -6.84
N PHE A 450 -21.06 2.15 -6.54
CA PHE A 450 -22.26 1.51 -7.08
C PHE A 450 -23.04 2.54 -7.90
N ASP A 451 -23.60 2.12 -9.03
CA ASP A 451 -24.49 2.98 -9.82
C ASP A 451 -25.79 3.23 -9.06
N CYS A 452 -26.32 4.46 -9.11
CA CYS A 452 -27.63 4.73 -8.55
C CYS A 452 -28.70 3.88 -9.24
N PRO A 453 -29.59 3.23 -8.48
CA PRO A 453 -30.64 2.41 -9.06
C PRO A 453 -31.64 3.27 -9.85
N LEU A 454 -32.49 2.61 -10.64
CA LEU A 454 -33.58 3.30 -11.34
C LEU A 454 -34.46 4.09 -10.36
N ASN A 455 -34.95 5.23 -10.82
CA ASN A 455 -35.68 6.24 -10.04
C ASN A 455 -34.86 6.96 -8.95
N GLU A 456 -33.56 6.74 -8.87
CA GLU A 456 -32.65 7.49 -8.01
C GLU A 456 -31.47 8.06 -8.81
N PHE A 457 -30.83 9.10 -8.27
CA PHE A 457 -29.71 9.79 -8.92
C PHE A 457 -28.69 10.33 -7.92
N ALA A 458 -27.49 10.62 -8.42
CA ALA A 458 -26.46 11.35 -7.70
C ALA A 458 -25.90 12.46 -8.60
N ALA A 459 -26.28 13.71 -8.34
CA ALA A 459 -25.88 14.83 -9.21
C ALA A 459 -24.41 15.21 -9.05
N THR A 460 -23.88 15.10 -7.83
CA THR A 460 -22.52 15.53 -7.51
C THR A 460 -21.60 14.34 -7.21
N PRO A 461 -20.30 14.45 -7.52
CA PRO A 461 -19.30 13.49 -7.05
C PRO A 461 -19.32 13.38 -5.52
N GLY A 462 -18.92 12.22 -4.99
CA GLY A 462 -18.82 12.01 -3.54
C GLY A 462 -20.15 11.75 -2.84
N SER A 463 -21.16 11.26 -3.56
CA SER A 463 -22.48 10.97 -2.97
C SER A 463 -22.45 9.69 -2.11
N GLY A 464 -22.77 9.79 -0.82
CA GLY A 464 -22.81 8.63 0.10
C GLY A 464 -24.02 7.72 -0.10
N GLN A 465 -25.08 8.25 -0.71
CA GLN A 465 -26.32 7.57 -1.05
C GLN A 465 -26.93 8.26 -2.26
N CYS A 466 -27.82 7.56 -2.95
CA CYS A 466 -28.58 8.13 -4.06
C CYS A 466 -29.80 8.89 -3.53
N THR A 467 -30.24 9.87 -4.31
CA THR A 467 -31.42 10.68 -4.02
C THR A 467 -32.57 10.21 -4.89
N ALA A 468 -33.73 9.95 -4.30
CA ALA A 468 -34.93 9.58 -5.04
C ALA A 468 -35.39 10.72 -5.96
N CYS A 469 -35.89 10.36 -7.14
CA CYS A 469 -36.55 11.34 -8.00
C CYS A 469 -37.84 11.85 -7.36
N PRO A 470 -38.09 13.18 -7.42
CA PRO A 470 -39.34 13.74 -6.97
C PRO A 470 -40.53 13.14 -7.74
N GLU A 471 -41.73 13.29 -7.19
CA GLU A 471 -42.96 12.88 -7.87
C GLU A 471 -43.06 13.52 -9.26
N GLY A 472 -43.62 12.78 -10.22
CA GLY A 472 -43.66 13.22 -11.62
C GLY A 472 -42.31 13.16 -12.36
N ALA A 473 -41.21 12.70 -11.75
CA ALA A 473 -39.93 12.52 -12.44
C ALA A 473 -39.36 11.10 -12.28
N VAL A 474 -38.58 10.66 -13.27
CA VAL A 474 -37.92 9.35 -13.34
C VAL A 474 -36.48 9.47 -13.81
N THR A 475 -35.68 8.42 -13.59
CA THR A 475 -34.44 8.20 -14.33
C THR A 475 -34.65 7.12 -15.40
N PHE A 476 -33.96 7.24 -16.53
CA PHE A 476 -34.11 6.29 -17.65
C PHE A 476 -33.10 5.14 -17.61
N ALA A 477 -32.08 5.25 -16.77
CA ALA A 477 -31.03 4.24 -16.60
C ALA A 477 -30.46 4.29 -15.18
N SER A 478 -29.89 3.17 -14.73
CA SER A 478 -28.99 3.17 -13.58
C SER A 478 -27.79 4.08 -13.82
N GLY A 479 -27.26 4.69 -12.77
CA GLY A 479 -26.12 5.59 -12.90
C GLY A 479 -26.50 7.01 -13.35
N SER A 480 -27.77 7.37 -13.28
CA SER A 480 -28.23 8.69 -13.73
C SER A 480 -27.77 9.81 -12.81
N THR A 481 -27.42 10.95 -13.40
CA THR A 481 -26.96 12.16 -12.68
C THR A 481 -28.09 13.14 -12.36
N GLY A 482 -29.32 12.85 -12.80
CA GLY A 482 -30.49 13.68 -12.59
C GLY A 482 -31.78 12.98 -13.03
N CYS A 483 -32.90 13.58 -12.65
CA CYS A 483 -34.23 13.10 -13.02
C CYS A 483 -34.78 13.86 -14.22
N SER A 484 -35.59 13.18 -15.03
CA SER A 484 -36.36 13.75 -16.11
C SER A 484 -37.85 13.69 -15.77
N GLN A 485 -38.58 14.78 -16.01
CA GLN A 485 -40.02 14.82 -15.80
C GLN A 485 -40.75 13.88 -16.77
N CYS A 486 -41.83 13.25 -16.32
CA CYS A 486 -42.72 12.51 -17.20
C CYS A 486 -43.26 13.45 -18.27
N ARG A 487 -43.12 13.05 -19.54
CA ARG A 487 -43.65 13.83 -20.66
C ARG A 487 -45.18 13.94 -20.58
N VAL A 488 -45.73 14.93 -21.28
CA VAL A 488 -47.19 15.11 -21.40
C VAL A 488 -47.88 13.80 -21.81
N GLY A 489 -48.99 13.49 -21.15
CA GLY A 489 -49.74 12.25 -21.32
C GLY A 489 -49.23 11.07 -20.48
N PHE A 490 -48.25 11.30 -19.60
CA PHE A 490 -47.75 10.32 -18.65
C PHE A 490 -47.75 10.92 -17.24
N TYR A 491 -48.04 10.11 -16.23
CA TYR A 491 -47.98 10.48 -14.83
C TYR A 491 -47.14 9.46 -14.03
N ARG A 492 -46.68 9.83 -12.84
CA ARG A 492 -45.98 8.92 -11.94
C ARG A 492 -46.40 9.13 -10.49
N LYS A 493 -47.00 8.09 -9.91
CA LYS A 493 -47.10 7.91 -8.47
C LYS A 493 -45.79 7.30 -7.95
N ALA A 494 -45.35 7.70 -6.75
CA ALA A 494 -44.06 7.31 -6.17
C ALA A 494 -43.69 5.82 -6.42
N GLU A 495 -42.41 5.57 -6.73
CA GLU A 495 -41.79 4.25 -6.95
C GLU A 495 -42.05 3.55 -8.30
N ALA A 496 -42.90 4.11 -9.19
CA ALA A 496 -43.16 3.55 -10.54
C ALA A 496 -42.34 4.23 -11.68
N GLN A 497 -42.28 3.60 -12.86
CA GLN A 497 -41.92 4.28 -14.13
C GLN A 497 -43.06 5.22 -14.55
N CYS A 498 -42.81 6.15 -15.50
CA CYS A 498 -43.89 6.99 -16.02
C CYS A 498 -44.98 6.12 -16.67
N GLU A 499 -46.18 6.16 -16.11
CA GLU A 499 -47.35 5.44 -16.59
C GLU A 499 -48.10 6.31 -17.62
N PRO A 500 -48.56 5.74 -18.74
CA PRO A 500 -49.40 6.48 -19.69
C PRO A 500 -50.76 6.78 -19.05
N CYS A 501 -51.32 7.94 -19.38
CA CYS A 501 -52.71 8.25 -19.04
C CYS A 501 -53.68 7.22 -19.66
N PRO A 502 -54.77 6.84 -18.96
CA PRO A 502 -55.73 5.85 -19.47
C PRO A 502 -56.46 6.33 -20.74
N GLY A 503 -56.67 5.41 -21.69
CA GLY A 503 -57.48 5.69 -22.87
C GLY A 503 -56.89 6.76 -23.79
N SER A 504 -57.70 7.78 -24.09
CA SER A 504 -57.35 8.94 -24.91
C SER A 504 -57.16 10.23 -24.10
N THR A 505 -56.93 10.11 -22.78
CA THR A 505 -56.63 11.25 -21.90
C THR A 505 -55.16 11.67 -21.97
N THR A 506 -54.86 12.90 -21.55
CA THR A 506 -53.52 13.51 -21.52
C THR A 506 -53.33 14.35 -20.26
N THR A 507 -52.11 14.82 -19.99
CA THR A 507 -51.82 15.76 -18.89
C THR A 507 -51.66 17.18 -19.41
N ALA A 508 -51.87 18.19 -18.56
CA ALA A 508 -51.71 19.59 -18.92
C ALA A 508 -50.25 20.04 -19.03
N TYR A 509 -49.37 19.41 -18.25
CA TYR A 509 -47.96 19.76 -18.11
C TYR A 509 -47.10 18.50 -17.97
N GLN A 510 -45.78 18.69 -18.05
CA GLN A 510 -44.79 17.64 -17.76
C GLN A 510 -44.68 17.42 -16.25
N GLY A 511 -44.53 16.16 -15.85
CA GLY A 511 -44.35 15.76 -14.45
C GLY A 511 -45.63 15.65 -13.64
N ALA A 512 -46.73 15.23 -14.27
CA ALA A 512 -47.95 14.87 -13.55
C ALA A 512 -47.69 13.75 -12.53
N THR A 513 -48.32 13.84 -11.36
CA THR A 513 -48.02 12.97 -10.20
C THR A 513 -49.08 11.91 -9.96
N THR A 514 -50.30 12.15 -10.43
CA THR A 514 -51.44 11.26 -10.19
C THR A 514 -52.29 11.06 -11.44
N GLN A 515 -52.99 9.93 -11.50
CA GLN A 515 -53.94 9.62 -12.57
C GLN A 515 -55.10 10.65 -12.64
N ALA A 516 -55.43 11.32 -11.54
CA ALA A 516 -56.46 12.34 -11.51
C ALA A 516 -56.09 13.60 -12.31
N GLU A 517 -54.80 13.79 -12.61
CA GLU A 517 -54.32 14.87 -13.47
C GLU A 517 -54.42 14.53 -14.97
N CYS A 518 -54.85 13.30 -15.32
CA CYS A 518 -55.18 12.91 -16.68
C CYS A 518 -56.56 13.44 -17.06
N VAL A 519 -56.63 14.24 -18.10
CA VAL A 519 -57.82 14.94 -18.56
C VAL A 519 -57.97 14.83 -20.08
N CYS A 520 -59.15 15.14 -20.63
CA CYS A 520 -59.31 15.15 -22.09
C CYS A 520 -58.52 16.32 -22.72
N ALA A 521 -57.82 16.02 -23.82
CA ALA A 521 -57.08 17.01 -24.58
C ALA A 521 -57.98 18.15 -25.09
N GLU A 522 -57.40 19.30 -25.44
CA GLU A 522 -58.15 20.40 -26.05
C GLU A 522 -58.89 19.94 -27.32
N GLY A 523 -60.15 20.34 -27.47
CA GLY A 523 -61.06 19.85 -28.50
C GLY A 523 -61.75 18.51 -28.18
N TRP A 524 -61.56 17.97 -26.99
CA TRP A 524 -62.18 16.72 -26.52
C TRP A 524 -62.77 16.89 -25.11
N TYR A 525 -63.79 16.08 -24.78
CA TYR A 525 -64.43 16.10 -23.46
C TYR A 525 -64.74 14.70 -22.92
N LEU A 526 -64.87 14.58 -21.60
CA LEU A 526 -65.29 13.35 -20.92
C LEU A 526 -66.83 13.25 -20.91
N PRO A 527 -67.44 12.20 -21.51
CA PRO A 527 -68.90 12.05 -21.51
C PRO A 527 -69.43 11.52 -20.17
N LEU A 528 -70.73 11.70 -19.91
CA LEU A 528 -71.40 11.39 -18.63
C LEU A 528 -71.21 9.96 -18.10
N ASN A 529 -70.98 8.99 -18.99
CA ASN A 529 -70.83 7.58 -18.65
C ASN A 529 -69.37 7.08 -18.70
N ALA A 530 -68.40 7.98 -18.84
CA ALA A 530 -66.99 7.63 -18.88
C ALA A 530 -66.27 8.09 -17.61
N ASP A 531 -65.31 7.29 -17.16
CA ASP A 531 -64.47 7.60 -16.00
C ASP A 531 -62.99 7.66 -16.45
N ILE A 532 -62.28 8.69 -15.99
CA ILE A 532 -60.83 8.85 -16.15
C ILE A 532 -60.11 7.66 -15.50
N ALA A 533 -60.61 7.17 -14.36
CA ALA A 533 -60.03 6.02 -13.66
C ALA A 533 -60.21 4.68 -14.42
N GLY A 534 -61.19 4.62 -15.34
CA GLY A 534 -61.49 3.45 -16.16
C GLY A 534 -60.72 3.43 -17.48
N ASN A 535 -61.40 3.67 -18.60
CA ASN A 535 -60.82 3.60 -19.96
C ASN A 535 -60.60 4.99 -20.60
N GLY A 536 -60.78 6.09 -19.86
CA GLY A 536 -60.46 7.46 -20.31
C GLY A 536 -60.92 7.79 -21.74
N SER A 537 -62.17 7.44 -22.10
CA SER A 537 -62.66 7.55 -23.48
C SER A 537 -63.19 8.95 -23.76
N CYS A 538 -62.30 9.84 -24.18
CA CYS A 538 -62.66 11.21 -24.57
C CYS A 538 -63.38 11.23 -25.92
N VAL A 539 -64.38 12.10 -26.05
CA VAL A 539 -65.16 12.34 -27.28
C VAL A 539 -64.77 13.69 -27.88
N SER A 540 -64.61 13.75 -29.19
CA SER A 540 -64.25 15.00 -29.89
C SER A 540 -65.41 15.99 -29.84
N CYS A 541 -65.11 17.25 -29.64
CA CYS A 541 -66.11 18.30 -29.60
C CYS A 541 -66.68 18.59 -30.99
N GLY A 542 -68.01 18.65 -31.05
CA GLY A 542 -68.75 18.99 -32.25
C GLY A 542 -68.60 20.47 -32.63
N PRO A 543 -68.95 20.83 -33.88
CA PRO A 543 -68.92 22.22 -34.34
C PRO A 543 -69.87 23.10 -33.52
N GLY A 544 -69.36 24.18 -32.94
CA GLY A 544 -70.15 25.09 -32.08
C GLY A 544 -69.92 24.92 -30.58
N LEU A 545 -69.04 23.99 -30.17
CA LEU A 545 -68.58 23.83 -28.80
C LEU A 545 -67.11 24.25 -28.67
N ASP A 546 -66.81 24.94 -27.58
CA ASP A 546 -65.46 25.23 -27.09
C ASP A 546 -65.13 24.27 -25.96
N CYS A 547 -64.16 23.39 -26.21
CA CYS A 547 -63.70 22.39 -25.26
C CYS A 547 -62.25 22.65 -24.95
N VAL A 548 -62.06 23.44 -23.90
CA VAL A 548 -60.76 23.63 -23.29
C VAL A 548 -60.27 22.32 -22.66
N LEU A 549 -58.96 22.23 -22.44
CA LEU A 549 -58.32 21.09 -21.80
C LEU A 549 -59.04 20.70 -20.50
N GLY A 550 -59.44 19.43 -20.38
CA GLY A 550 -60.15 18.88 -19.23
C GLY A 550 -61.63 19.20 -19.12
N SER A 551 -62.27 19.52 -20.24
CA SER A 551 -63.74 19.59 -20.33
C SER A 551 -64.39 18.26 -19.93
N ASP A 552 -65.26 18.28 -18.91
CA ASP A 552 -65.97 17.12 -18.37
C ASP A 552 -67.48 17.39 -18.31
N LEU A 553 -68.29 16.57 -18.97
CA LEU A 553 -69.73 16.74 -19.04
C LEU A 553 -70.43 16.40 -17.71
N GLN A 554 -69.80 15.63 -16.83
CA GLN A 554 -70.34 15.34 -15.49
C GLN A 554 -70.40 16.60 -14.63
N VAL A 555 -69.48 17.54 -14.84
CA VAL A 555 -69.50 18.87 -14.20
C VAL A 555 -70.74 19.65 -14.63
N TYR A 556 -71.10 19.58 -15.92
CA TYR A 556 -72.31 20.22 -16.44
C TYR A 556 -73.59 19.62 -15.82
N ASP A 557 -73.66 18.30 -15.65
CA ASP A 557 -74.82 17.64 -15.04
C ASP A 557 -75.01 18.04 -13.57
N ARG A 558 -73.93 18.19 -12.80
CA ARG A 558 -73.99 18.71 -11.41
C ARG A 558 -74.43 20.17 -11.35
N PHE A 559 -73.90 21.01 -12.25
CA PHE A 559 -74.33 22.39 -12.40
C PHE A 559 -75.85 22.47 -12.69
N ARG A 560 -76.32 21.64 -13.62
CA ARG A 560 -77.74 21.54 -13.98
C ARG A 560 -78.60 21.06 -12.81
N ALA A 561 -78.09 20.16 -11.97
CA ALA A 561 -78.78 19.63 -10.79
C ALA A 561 -78.91 20.66 -9.64
N GLY A 562 -78.38 21.88 -9.80
CA GLY A 562 -78.54 22.96 -8.84
C GLY A 562 -77.52 22.95 -7.70
N GLU A 563 -76.37 22.27 -7.87
CA GLU A 563 -75.25 22.39 -6.95
C GLU A 563 -74.74 23.84 -6.95
N THR A 564 -74.82 24.50 -5.79
CA THR A 564 -74.69 25.96 -5.67
C THR A 564 -73.26 26.49 -5.77
N MET A 565 -72.25 25.62 -5.86
CA MET A 565 -70.84 25.98 -6.03
C MET A 565 -70.10 24.93 -6.86
N VAL A 566 -70.11 25.10 -8.19
CA VAL A 566 -69.12 24.43 -9.05
C VAL A 566 -67.86 25.29 -9.03
N PRO A 567 -66.70 24.76 -8.60
CA PRO A 567 -65.44 25.50 -8.59
C PRO A 567 -65.09 26.07 -9.97
N GLU A 568 -64.54 27.30 -10.04
CA GLU A 568 -64.22 28.00 -11.30
C GLU A 568 -63.20 27.24 -12.17
N ASP A 569 -62.43 26.36 -11.54
CA ASP A 569 -61.42 25.44 -12.09
C ASP A 569 -62.01 24.15 -12.70
N GLN A 570 -63.31 23.86 -12.51
CA GLN A 570 -63.96 22.73 -13.17
C GLN A 570 -64.50 23.12 -14.54
N LEU A 571 -63.95 22.49 -15.59
CA LEU A 571 -64.21 22.83 -16.98
C LEU A 571 -65.20 21.85 -17.59
N PHE A 572 -66.12 22.36 -18.41
CA PHE A 572 -67.08 21.57 -19.19
C PHE A 572 -67.21 22.21 -20.58
N PRO A 573 -67.67 21.47 -21.61
CA PRO A 573 -67.88 22.02 -22.95
C PRO A 573 -68.79 23.25 -22.92
N LYS A 574 -68.34 24.37 -23.51
CA LYS A 574 -69.13 25.61 -23.59
C LYS A 574 -69.62 25.83 -25.00
N LEU A 575 -70.81 26.42 -25.16
CA LEU A 575 -71.27 26.84 -26.48
C LEU A 575 -70.48 28.05 -26.96
N LEU A 576 -69.96 27.98 -28.19
CA LEU A 576 -69.37 29.13 -28.86
C LEU A 576 -70.45 30.19 -29.14
N PRO A 577 -70.08 31.48 -29.15
CA PRO A 577 -71.00 32.55 -29.54
C PRO A 577 -71.70 32.24 -30.88
N GLY A 578 -73.02 32.40 -30.92
CA GLY A 578 -73.81 32.13 -32.12
C GLY A 578 -74.23 30.66 -32.32
N HIS A 579 -74.10 29.81 -31.30
CA HIS A 579 -74.65 28.45 -31.27
C HIS A 579 -75.64 28.29 -30.10
N PHE A 580 -76.56 27.34 -30.20
CA PHE A 580 -77.48 26.97 -29.11
C PHE A 580 -77.55 25.45 -28.94
N ALA A 581 -77.85 25.01 -27.72
CA ALA A 581 -78.13 23.61 -27.35
C ALA A 581 -79.29 23.57 -26.35
N THR A 582 -79.94 22.43 -26.20
CA THR A 582 -80.97 22.25 -25.17
C THR A 582 -80.34 21.89 -23.82
N MET A 583 -81.02 22.15 -22.70
CA MET A 583 -80.50 21.75 -21.39
C MET A 583 -80.32 20.24 -21.24
N ASP A 584 -81.11 19.45 -21.98
CA ASP A 584 -81.10 17.99 -22.01
C ASP A 584 -80.03 17.39 -22.93
N GLU A 585 -79.56 18.16 -23.91
CA GLU A 585 -78.54 17.73 -24.86
C GLU A 585 -77.45 18.81 -24.98
N PRO A 586 -76.61 19.02 -23.96
CA PRO A 586 -75.62 20.11 -23.93
C PRO A 586 -74.55 20.02 -25.02
N THR A 587 -74.40 18.86 -25.64
CA THR A 587 -73.41 18.60 -26.69
C THR A 587 -74.01 18.65 -28.10
N SER A 588 -75.32 18.86 -28.26
CA SER A 588 -75.95 19.11 -29.57
C SER A 588 -75.94 20.61 -29.86
N SER A 589 -74.89 21.07 -30.56
CA SER A 589 -74.74 22.48 -30.94
C SER A 589 -75.28 22.75 -32.34
N ASP A 590 -76.32 23.58 -32.42
CA ASP A 590 -76.86 24.09 -33.68
C ASP A 590 -76.42 25.55 -33.89
N ALA A 591 -75.99 25.89 -35.10
CA ALA A 591 -75.66 27.26 -35.45
C ALA A 591 -76.94 28.12 -35.45
N VAL A 592 -76.86 29.30 -34.83
CA VAL A 592 -77.89 30.33 -34.93
C VAL A 592 -77.86 30.86 -36.36
N MET A 593 -78.57 30.19 -37.27
CA MET A 593 -78.82 30.67 -38.62
C MET A 593 -79.47 32.05 -38.51
N SER A 594 -78.75 33.04 -39.03
CA SER A 594 -79.17 34.43 -39.16
C SER A 594 -80.67 34.57 -39.47
N ALA A 595 -81.33 35.37 -38.64
CA ALA A 595 -82.64 36.00 -38.83
C ALA A 595 -83.94 35.16 -38.74
N THR A 596 -83.91 33.83 -38.61
CA THR A 596 -85.16 33.03 -38.40
C THR A 596 -85.23 32.28 -37.07
N ALA A 597 -84.12 32.16 -36.33
CA ALA A 597 -84.07 31.48 -35.02
C ALA A 597 -84.69 32.27 -33.85
N ARG A 598 -85.31 33.44 -34.09
CA ARG A 598 -86.12 34.14 -33.06
C ARG A 598 -87.41 33.39 -32.72
N ALA A 599 -87.87 32.49 -33.59
CA ALA A 599 -89.11 31.74 -33.39
C ALA A 599 -88.93 30.58 -32.39
N GLY A 600 -87.82 29.84 -32.46
CA GLY A 600 -87.57 28.66 -31.61
C GLY A 600 -87.26 28.98 -30.14
N CYS A 601 -86.48 30.04 -29.87
CA CYS A 601 -86.21 30.47 -28.49
C CYS A 601 -87.48 31.00 -27.78
N LEU A 602 -88.43 31.59 -28.50
CA LEU A 602 -89.70 32.05 -27.92
C LEU A 602 -90.67 30.91 -27.62
N GLU A 603 -90.62 29.81 -28.36
CA GLU A 603 -91.46 28.63 -28.10
C GLU A 603 -90.96 27.83 -26.89
N HIS A 604 -89.63 27.70 -26.70
CA HIS A 604 -89.07 27.06 -25.51
C HIS A 604 -89.18 27.92 -24.24
N ALA A 605 -89.03 29.25 -24.35
CA ALA A 605 -89.29 30.16 -23.21
C ALA A 605 -90.76 30.12 -22.73
N ARG A 606 -91.71 29.77 -23.62
CA ARG A 606 -93.11 29.53 -23.24
C ARG A 606 -93.34 28.19 -22.55
N LEU A 607 -92.52 27.18 -22.80
CA LEU A 607 -92.61 25.86 -22.14
C LEU A 607 -91.93 25.84 -20.76
N LEU A 608 -90.89 26.65 -20.54
CA LEU A 608 -90.18 26.74 -19.25
C LEU A 608 -90.82 27.70 -18.22
N ALA A 609 -91.73 28.59 -18.65
CA ALA A 609 -92.52 29.40 -17.73
C ALA A 609 -93.56 28.60 -16.90
N GLY A 610 -93.69 27.28 -17.14
CA GLY A 610 -94.62 26.40 -16.44
C GLY A 610 -94.04 25.60 -15.26
N LYS A 611 -92.73 25.65 -15.01
CA LYS A 611 -92.08 24.94 -13.89
C LYS A 611 -90.99 25.80 -13.25
N ILE A 612 -91.41 26.90 -12.63
CA ILE A 612 -90.63 27.63 -11.62
C ILE A 612 -91.47 27.65 -10.34
N ARG A 613 -91.10 26.76 -9.41
CA ARG A 613 -90.87 27.09 -8.00
C ARG A 613 -89.75 26.21 -7.48
#